data_AF-A0AAC8QUI1-F1
#
_entry.id   AF-A0AAC8QUI1-F1
#
_cell.length_a   1.000
_cell.length_b   1.000
_cell.length_c   1.000
_cell.angle_alpha   90.00
_cell.angle_beta   90.00
_cell.angle_gamma   90.00
#
_symmetry.space_group_name_H-M   'P 1'
#
loop_
_entity.id
_entity.type
_entity.pdbx_description
1 polymer ?
#
loop_
_entity_poly.entity_id
_entity_poly.type
_entity_poly.pdbx_seq_one_letter_code
_entity_poly.pdbx_strand_id
1 'polypeptide(L)'
;MGAPMSYALYQKDSDGKETGGWVQEHSAYFNILLGNTHNLGFPKLKNKDYSDTFFETTLLPDRLTTIHHSLHGGCSVNLDFTPKKKSLYEVHYSYADKTGYCVIYVKEIKYDADMGIYYEDNVK
;
A
#
# COMPACT_ATOMS: atom_id res chain seq x y z
N MET A 1 2.63 -23.14 -6.66
CA MET A 1 1.62 -22.10 -6.95
C MET A 1 1.26 -21.47 -5.62
N GLY A 2 1.62 -20.20 -5.42
CA GLY A 2 1.41 -19.49 -4.15
C GLY A 2 -0.07 -19.16 -3.92
N ALA A 3 -0.44 -18.92 -2.66
CA ALA A 3 -1.80 -18.55 -2.31
C ALA A 3 -2.23 -17.26 -3.06
N PRO A 4 -3.48 -17.19 -3.56
CA PRO A 4 -4.03 -15.98 -4.15
C PRO A 4 -3.89 -14.79 -3.19
N MET A 5 -3.16 -13.75 -3.61
CA MET A 5 -3.00 -12.49 -2.89
C MET A 5 -3.76 -11.39 -3.63
N SER A 6 -4.59 -10.65 -2.91
CA SER A 6 -5.31 -9.52 -3.47
C SER A 6 -5.13 -8.31 -2.58
N TYR A 7 -4.86 -7.15 -3.18
CA TYR A 7 -4.86 -5.88 -2.46
C TYR A 7 -5.58 -4.81 -3.27
N ALA A 8 -6.29 -3.96 -2.56
CA ALA A 8 -7.11 -2.90 -3.11
C ALA A 8 -6.88 -1.60 -2.35
N LEU A 9 -7.14 -0.51 -3.05
CA LEU A 9 -7.08 0.83 -2.50
C LEU A 9 -8.37 1.56 -2.85
N TYR A 10 -9.00 2.13 -1.83
CA TYR A 10 -10.25 2.87 -1.96
C TYR A 10 -10.09 4.24 -1.30
N GLN A 11 -10.56 5.29 -1.94
CA GLN A 11 -10.66 6.63 -1.39
C GLN A 11 -12.12 7.07 -1.35
N LYS A 12 -12.55 7.55 -0.18
CA LYS A 12 -13.89 8.09 0.02
C LYS A 12 -13.84 9.62 0.04
N ASP A 13 -14.66 10.26 -0.77
CA ASP A 13 -14.82 11.72 -0.73
C ASP A 13 -15.79 12.19 0.36
N SER A 14 -15.94 13.52 0.49
CA SER A 14 -16.82 14.15 1.47
C SER A 14 -18.30 13.82 1.27
N ASP A 15 -18.69 13.48 0.04
CA ASP A 15 -20.06 13.10 -0.33
C ASP A 15 -20.30 11.58 -0.14
N GLY A 16 -19.27 10.86 0.33
CA GLY A 16 -19.31 9.44 0.62
C GLY A 16 -19.15 8.55 -0.62
N LYS A 17 -18.82 9.12 -1.78
CA LYS A 17 -18.54 8.36 -3.00
C LYS A 17 -17.15 7.74 -2.90
N GLU A 18 -17.11 6.44 -3.14
CA GLU A 18 -15.88 5.66 -3.14
C GLU A 18 -15.29 5.61 -4.56
N THR A 19 -13.97 5.79 -4.64
CA THR A 19 -13.18 5.69 -5.87
C THR A 19 -11.96 4.83 -5.61
N GLY A 20 -11.57 3.99 -6.57
CA GLY A 20 -10.48 3.06 -6.39
C GLY A 20 -10.81 1.68 -6.95
N GLY A 21 -10.14 0.66 -6.45
CA GLY A 21 -10.36 -0.71 -6.88
C GLY A 21 -9.21 -1.64 -6.53
N TRP A 22 -9.32 -2.87 -7.02
CA TRP A 22 -8.26 -3.88 -6.91
C TRP A 22 -7.03 -3.42 -7.69
N VAL A 23 -5.90 -3.40 -7.00
CA VAL A 23 -4.59 -3.18 -7.61
C VAL A 23 -4.02 -4.52 -8.09
N GLN A 24 -4.24 -5.59 -7.32
CA GLN A 24 -4.01 -6.97 -7.75
C GLN A 24 -5.13 -7.84 -7.23
N GLU A 25 -5.66 -8.71 -8.09
CA GLU A 25 -6.65 -9.72 -7.72
C GLU A 25 -6.20 -11.09 -8.25
N HIS A 26 -5.86 -12.00 -7.35
CA HIS A 26 -5.73 -13.41 -7.70
C HIS A 26 -7.04 -14.12 -7.33
N SER A 27 -7.72 -14.68 -8.33
CA SER A 27 -8.85 -15.60 -8.14
C SER A 27 -8.47 -17.01 -8.60
N ALA A 28 -9.11 -18.02 -8.02
CA ALA A 28 -8.92 -19.43 -8.40
C ALA A 28 -9.27 -19.73 -9.87
N TYR A 29 -10.03 -18.84 -10.53
CA TYR A 29 -10.50 -18.99 -11.91
C TYR A 29 -9.97 -17.91 -12.87
N PHE A 30 -9.56 -16.75 -12.36
CA PHE A 30 -9.09 -15.62 -13.17
C PHE A 30 -8.03 -14.84 -12.38
N ASN A 31 -6.84 -14.65 -12.93
CA ASN A 31 -5.83 -13.75 -12.34
C ASN A 31 -5.89 -12.42 -13.07
N ILE A 32 -6.39 -11.37 -12.41
CA ILE A 32 -6.28 -10.01 -12.92
C ILE A 32 -4.93 -9.47 -12.44
N LEU A 33 -3.91 -9.70 -13.27
CA LEU A 33 -2.56 -9.17 -13.08
C LEU A 33 -2.49 -7.79 -13.75
N LEU A 34 -2.97 -6.75 -13.07
CA LEU A 34 -2.64 -5.38 -13.44
C LEU A 34 -1.16 -5.15 -13.08
N GLY A 35 -0.26 -5.64 -13.93
CA GLY A 35 1.18 -5.36 -13.94
C GLY A 35 1.84 -5.32 -12.56
N ASN A 36 2.44 -6.45 -12.16
CA ASN A 36 3.16 -6.67 -10.89
C ASN A 36 4.18 -5.58 -10.49
N THR A 37 4.52 -4.62 -11.33
CA THR A 37 5.25 -3.42 -10.90
C THR A 37 4.73 -2.19 -11.61
N HIS A 38 4.23 -1.22 -10.84
CA HIS A 38 3.91 0.11 -11.36
C HIS A 38 4.85 1.11 -10.71
N ASN A 39 5.81 1.62 -11.50
CA ASN A 39 6.80 2.58 -11.05
C ASN A 39 6.51 3.93 -11.72
N LEU A 40 6.02 4.87 -10.93
CA LEU A 40 5.75 6.26 -11.32
C LEU A 40 6.96 7.17 -11.05
N GLY A 41 8.06 6.62 -10.56
CA GLY A 41 9.28 7.35 -10.25
C GLY A 41 9.23 8.03 -8.88
N PHE A 42 8.45 7.51 -7.92
CA PHE A 42 8.48 8.06 -6.57
C PHE A 42 9.85 7.81 -5.90
N PRO A 43 10.27 8.73 -5.01
CA PRO A 43 11.49 8.55 -4.25
C PRO A 43 11.51 7.24 -3.45
N LYS A 44 12.66 6.56 -3.45
CA LYS A 44 12.88 5.28 -2.78
C LYS A 44 13.75 5.46 -1.53
N LEU A 45 13.51 4.65 -0.51
CA LEU A 45 14.36 4.61 0.68
C LEU A 45 15.69 3.91 0.33
N LYS A 46 16.83 4.53 0.66
CA LYS A 46 18.16 3.99 0.31
C LYS A 46 18.46 2.60 0.89
N ASN A 47 17.84 2.26 2.03
CA ASN A 47 18.12 1.04 2.77
C ASN A 47 17.01 -0.02 2.63
N LYS A 48 16.15 0.10 1.61
CA LYS A 48 15.14 -0.90 1.30
C LYS A 48 15.35 -1.51 -0.07
N ASP A 49 15.01 -2.79 -0.16
CA ASP A 49 14.99 -3.52 -1.41
C ASP A 49 13.64 -3.29 -2.11
N TYR A 50 13.70 -2.79 -3.34
CA TYR A 50 12.55 -2.60 -4.23
C TYR A 50 12.68 -3.47 -5.49
N SER A 51 13.48 -4.54 -5.45
CA SER A 51 13.64 -5.48 -6.56
C SER A 51 12.44 -6.41 -6.74
N ASP A 52 11.62 -6.55 -5.69
CA ASP A 52 10.35 -7.28 -5.70
C ASP A 52 9.20 -6.48 -6.35
N THR A 53 8.03 -7.13 -6.48
CA THR A 53 6.77 -6.56 -6.97
C THR A 53 6.30 -5.41 -6.06
N PHE A 54 6.18 -4.19 -6.60
CA PHE A 54 5.64 -3.02 -5.90
C PHE A 54 4.70 -2.19 -6.77
N PHE A 55 3.79 -1.43 -6.15
CA PHE A 55 2.87 -0.56 -6.86
C PHE A 55 2.93 0.87 -6.34
N GLU A 56 3.08 1.83 -7.25
CA GLU A 56 3.03 3.25 -6.97
C GLU A 56 1.75 3.85 -7.54
N THR A 57 1.10 4.71 -6.75
CA THR A 57 -0.06 5.48 -7.20
C THR A 57 -0.14 6.83 -6.50
N THR A 58 -0.76 7.79 -7.18
CA THR A 58 -1.10 9.09 -6.59
C THR A 58 -2.44 8.99 -5.86
N LEU A 59 -2.49 9.55 -4.67
CA LEU A 59 -3.71 9.67 -3.87
C LEU A 59 -4.18 11.11 -3.83
N LEU A 60 -5.49 11.29 -3.78
CA LEU A 60 -6.07 12.59 -3.47
C LEU A 60 -5.86 12.89 -1.97
N PRO A 61 -5.31 14.07 -1.63
CA PRO A 61 -5.04 14.42 -0.24
C PRO A 61 -6.34 14.69 0.52
N ASP A 62 -6.27 14.59 1.84
CA ASP A 62 -7.35 14.89 2.80
C ASP A 62 -8.62 14.04 2.58
N ARG A 63 -8.47 12.87 1.93
CA ARG A 63 -9.53 11.89 1.71
C ARG A 63 -9.22 10.60 2.44
N LEU A 64 -10.20 10.09 3.20
CA LEU A 64 -10.05 8.80 3.87
C LEU A 64 -9.72 7.73 2.83
N THR A 65 -8.58 7.08 3.01
CA THR A 65 -8.07 6.05 2.12
C THR A 65 -8.00 4.74 2.88
N THR A 66 -8.68 3.73 2.37
CA THR A 66 -8.68 2.36 2.89
C THR A 66 -7.76 1.51 2.02
N ILE A 67 -6.74 0.93 2.65
CA ILE A 67 -5.92 -0.11 2.05
C ILE A 67 -6.49 -1.44 2.53
N HIS A 68 -6.93 -2.24 1.58
CA HIS A 68 -7.42 -3.59 1.83
C HIS A 68 -6.39 -4.62 1.37
N HIS A 69 -6.15 -5.64 2.19
CA HIS A 69 -5.38 -6.80 1.82
C HIS A 69 -6.10 -8.08 2.22
N SER A 70 -6.11 -9.05 1.32
CA SER A 70 -6.69 -10.37 1.54
C SER A 70 -5.82 -11.45 0.93
N LEU A 71 -5.61 -12.53 1.69
CA LEU A 71 -4.95 -13.75 1.26
C LEU A 71 -5.95 -14.91 1.36
N HIS A 72 -6.13 -15.62 0.25
CA HIS A 72 -7.13 -16.68 0.16
C HIS A 72 -6.86 -17.79 1.18
N GLY A 73 -7.84 -18.04 2.05
CA GLY A 73 -7.79 -19.07 3.10
C GLY A 73 -6.99 -18.70 4.35
N GLY A 74 -6.53 -17.45 4.49
CA GLY A 74 -5.65 -17.05 5.59
C GLY A 74 -6.11 -15.82 6.36
N CYS A 75 -6.06 -14.66 5.72
CA CYS A 75 -6.17 -13.38 6.43
C CYS A 75 -6.80 -12.27 5.57
N SER A 76 -7.50 -11.36 6.23
CA SER A 76 -8.07 -10.15 5.62
C SER A 76 -7.91 -9.00 6.60
N VAL A 77 -7.36 -7.88 6.13
CA VAL A 77 -7.06 -6.72 6.96
C VAL A 77 -7.30 -5.43 6.18
N ASN A 78 -7.88 -4.45 6.87
CA ASN A 78 -8.06 -3.09 6.38
C ASN A 78 -7.22 -2.16 7.22
N LEU A 79 -6.60 -1.19 6.58
CA LEU A 79 -5.99 -0.06 7.25
C LEU A 79 -6.50 1.23 6.62
N ASP A 80 -7.11 2.06 7.44
CA ASP A 80 -7.61 3.37 7.05
C ASP A 80 -6.59 4.43 7.44
N PHE A 81 -6.27 5.32 6.50
CA PHE A 81 -5.43 6.48 6.76
C PHE A 81 -5.86 7.66 5.89
N THR A 82 -5.50 8.87 6.31
CA THR A 82 -5.78 10.09 5.54
C THR A 82 -4.46 10.66 5.03
N PRO A 83 -4.16 10.57 3.71
CA PRO A 83 -2.94 11.09 3.14
C PRO A 83 -2.96 12.62 3.15
N LYS A 84 -1.87 13.22 3.63
CA LYS A 84 -1.63 14.67 3.58
C LYS A 84 -1.16 15.11 2.19
N LYS A 85 -1.44 16.37 1.86
CA LYS A 85 -0.98 17.01 0.62
C LYS A 85 0.56 17.06 0.55
N LYS A 86 1.11 16.64 -0.59
CA LYS A 86 2.57 16.56 -0.87
C LYS A 86 3.35 15.64 0.07
N SER A 87 2.70 14.69 0.73
CA SER A 87 3.38 13.64 1.49
C SER A 87 3.54 12.37 0.65
N LEU A 88 4.60 11.62 0.95
CA LEU A 88 4.85 10.30 0.39
C LEU A 88 4.58 9.26 1.49
N TYR A 89 4.03 8.11 1.11
CA TYR A 89 3.73 7.03 2.06
C TYR A 89 4.26 5.72 1.51
N GLU A 90 4.77 4.87 2.40
CA GLU A 90 5.10 3.50 2.09
C GLU A 90 4.20 2.55 2.87
N VAL A 91 3.66 1.57 2.14
CA VAL A 91 2.78 0.55 2.67
C VAL A 91 3.53 -0.77 2.65
N HIS A 92 3.61 -1.45 3.78
CA HIS A 92 4.24 -2.75 3.90
C HIS A 92 3.29 -3.77 4.51
N TYR A 93 3.19 -4.94 3.87
CA TYR A 93 2.39 -6.07 4.33
C TYR A 93 3.30 -7.06 5.04
N SER A 94 3.03 -7.32 6.32
CA SER A 94 3.76 -8.32 7.09
C SER A 94 2.88 -9.51 7.43
N TYR A 95 3.38 -10.69 7.08
CA TYR A 95 2.77 -12.00 7.36
C TYR A 95 3.48 -12.75 8.49
N ALA A 96 4.64 -12.24 8.94
CA ALA A 96 5.51 -12.90 9.91
C ALA A 96 5.47 -12.23 11.29
N ASP A 97 5.08 -10.96 11.38
CA ASP A 97 5.14 -10.21 12.65
C ASP A 97 4.17 -10.71 13.71
N LYS A 98 3.05 -11.34 13.30
CA LYS A 98 2.10 -11.97 14.21
C LYS A 98 1.64 -13.31 13.66
N THR A 99 2.00 -14.39 14.34
CA THR A 99 1.57 -15.74 13.99
C THR A 99 0.04 -15.82 13.85
N GLY A 100 -0.44 -16.15 12.65
CA GLY A 100 -1.87 -16.28 12.35
C GLY A 100 -2.58 -14.98 11.93
N TYR A 101 -1.88 -13.85 11.81
CA TYR A 101 -2.45 -12.57 11.40
C TYR A 101 -1.64 -11.90 10.29
N CYS A 102 -2.32 -11.13 9.45
CA CYS A 102 -1.68 -10.22 8.50
C CYS A 102 -1.79 -8.80 9.00
N VAL A 103 -0.68 -8.06 8.98
CA VAL A 103 -0.60 -6.69 9.46
C VAL A 103 -0.20 -5.79 8.30
N ILE A 104 -0.93 -4.67 8.15
CA ILE A 104 -0.57 -3.59 7.23
C ILE A 104 0.12 -2.52 8.06
N TYR A 105 1.30 -2.07 7.61
CA TYR A 105 1.98 -0.90 8.12
C TYR A 105 1.95 0.20 7.07
N VAL A 106 1.59 1.41 7.48
CA VAL A 106 1.73 2.62 6.66
C VAL A 106 2.67 3.56 7.37
N LYS A 107 3.72 4.00 6.68
CA LYS A 107 4.68 4.97 7.18
C LYS A 107 4.76 6.16 6.24
N GLU A 108 4.81 7.37 6.80
CA GLU A 108 5.03 8.59 6.02
C GLU A 108 6.51 8.66 5.69
N ILE A 109 6.86 8.80 4.41
CA ILE A 109 8.24 9.02 4.00
C ILE A 109 8.51 10.53 4.00
N LYS A 110 9.52 10.94 4.77
CA LYS A 110 10.00 12.32 4.84
C LYS A 110 11.36 12.47 4.19
N TYR A 111 11.60 13.65 3.62
CA TYR A 111 12.89 14.02 3.08
C TYR A 111 13.69 14.80 4.12
N ASP A 112 14.89 14.30 4.42
CA ASP A 112 15.91 15.04 5.17
C ASP A 112 16.77 15.82 4.18
N ALA A 113 16.67 17.15 4.22
CA ALA A 113 17.41 18.04 3.33
C ALA A 113 18.89 18.13 3.67
N ASP A 114 19.27 17.94 4.94
CA ASP A 114 20.65 18.04 5.41
C ASP A 114 21.45 16.80 5.00
N MET A 115 20.80 15.63 5.00
CA MET A 115 21.41 14.36 4.60
C MET A 115 21.12 13.97 3.14
N GLY A 116 20.17 14.62 2.47
CA GLY A 116 19.77 14.30 1.10
C GLY A 116 19.17 12.90 0.97
N ILE A 117 18.44 12.44 1.98
CA ILE A 117 17.87 11.09 2.05
C ILE A 117 16.39 11.12 2.44
N TYR A 118 15.68 10.07 2.04
CA TYR A 118 14.33 9.80 2.49
C TYR A 118 14.36 8.80 3.67
N TYR A 119 13.54 9.04 4.69
CA TYR A 119 13.40 8.17 5.87
C TYR A 119 11.93 7.94 6.22
N GLU A 120 11.66 6.83 6.90
CA GLU A 120 10.32 6.51 7.40
C GLU A 120 10.03 7.24 8.70
N ASP A 121 8.89 7.92 8.77
CA ASP A 121 8.31 8.44 9.99
C ASP A 121 7.01 7.68 10.31
N ASN A 122 6.78 7.41 11.59
CA ASN A 122 5.57 6.71 12.00
C ASN A 122 4.36 7.63 11.79
N VAL A 123 3.36 7.16 11.06
CA VAL A 123 2.08 7.87 10.98
C VAL A 123 1.42 7.78 12.36
N LYS A 124 1.21 8.93 13.00
CA LYS A 124 0.53 9.06 14.29
C LYS A 124 -0.99 9.04 14.13
#